data_AF-A0A843CS88-F1
#
_entry.id   AF-A0A843CS88-F1
#
_cell.length_a   1.000
_cell.length_b   1.000
_cell.length_c   1.000
_cell.angle_alpha   90.00
_cell.angle_beta   90.00
_cell.angle_gamma   90.00
#
_symmetry.space_group_name_H-M   'P 1'
#
loop_
_entity.id
_entity.type
_entity.pdbx_description
1 polymer ?
#
loop_
_entity_poly.entity_id
_entity_poly.type
_entity_poly.pdbx_seq_one_letter_code
_entity_poly.pdbx_strand_id
1 'polypeptide(L)'
;MPSPFKKEASPPETEPTGESRSAIQKAVEIQKATQEALQKKQIEQLNEISSFDWKAVPPPMLAQMLVQMPFKGGAGEPDYFLAPWQAMVFAMRCFELGLSPFSNEVWFNPKNNKVNVTFEGKLKLARKQGLDLGPPTFERIPKDPDKPLVAYRCTISSPNGNCQYTATLKEWQVLTSPVWKAKPDHMLQLRAAEKCLSFASGIGTSELPGEADLGTEPEKRELPTIDATKFEYKEMSDANASQQEKAQ
;
A
#
# COMPACT_ATOMS: atom_id res chain seq x y z
N MET A 1 -25.69 71.14 -13.13
CA MET A 1 -24.27 70.78 -13.01
C MET A 1 -24.00 69.60 -13.93
N PRO A 2 -23.14 69.72 -14.96
CA PRO A 2 -22.80 68.61 -15.85
C PRO A 2 -21.69 67.75 -15.21
N SER A 3 -21.83 66.42 -15.30
CA SER A 3 -20.82 65.45 -14.84
C SER A 3 -19.89 65.04 -15.99
N PRO A 4 -18.55 65.00 -15.80
CA PRO A 4 -17.58 64.74 -16.84
C PRO A 4 -17.19 63.25 -16.86
N PHE A 5 -18.02 62.39 -17.44
CA PHE A 5 -17.58 61.03 -17.76
C PHE A 5 -16.95 61.02 -19.16
N LYS A 6 -15.60 61.09 -19.17
CA LYS A 6 -14.76 60.74 -20.32
C LYS A 6 -15.10 59.30 -20.73
N LYS A 7 -15.56 59.11 -21.97
CA LYS A 7 -15.52 57.82 -22.65
C LYS A 7 -14.05 57.45 -22.84
N GLU A 8 -13.56 56.47 -22.09
CA GLU A 8 -12.33 55.78 -22.45
C GLU A 8 -12.57 55.05 -23.77
N ALA A 9 -11.77 55.39 -24.77
CA ALA A 9 -11.77 54.73 -26.06
C ALA A 9 -11.27 53.29 -25.85
N SER A 10 -12.11 52.31 -26.17
CA SER A 10 -11.68 50.92 -26.29
C SER A 10 -10.49 50.84 -27.26
N PRO A 11 -9.40 50.13 -26.92
CA PRO A 11 -8.29 49.95 -27.84
C PRO A 11 -8.80 49.24 -29.10
N PRO A 12 -8.27 49.58 -30.28
CA PRO A 12 -8.68 48.97 -31.53
C PRO A 12 -8.44 47.46 -31.47
N GLU A 13 -9.49 46.68 -31.68
CA GLU A 13 -9.40 45.25 -31.98
C GLU A 13 -8.44 45.10 -33.15
N THR A 14 -7.22 44.72 -32.84
CA THR A 14 -6.19 44.48 -33.84
C THR A 14 -6.55 43.15 -34.46
N GLU A 15 -7.18 43.19 -35.64
CA GLU A 15 -7.45 41.97 -36.39
C GLU A 15 -6.15 41.15 -36.50
N PRO A 16 -6.16 39.85 -36.16
CA PRO A 16 -4.98 39.03 -36.31
C PRO A 16 -4.62 39.01 -37.79
N THR A 17 -3.48 39.62 -38.11
CA THR A 17 -2.84 39.60 -39.42
C THR A 17 -2.79 38.15 -39.94
N GLY A 18 -2.88 37.96 -41.26
CA GLY A 18 -3.01 36.63 -41.89
C GLY A 18 -1.95 35.60 -41.46
N GLU A 19 -0.78 36.05 -40.98
CA GLU A 19 0.27 35.21 -40.39
C GLU A 19 -0.11 34.63 -39.02
N SER A 20 -0.84 35.38 -38.18
CA SER A 20 -1.34 34.92 -36.88
C SER A 20 -2.44 33.85 -37.02
N ARG A 21 -3.30 33.93 -38.06
CA ARG A 21 -4.28 32.87 -38.35
C ARG A 21 -3.62 31.56 -38.75
N SER A 22 -2.53 31.63 -39.52
CA SER A 22 -1.72 30.47 -39.93
C SER A 22 -1.01 29.80 -38.73
N ALA A 23 -0.46 30.59 -37.80
CA ALA A 23 0.18 30.06 -36.60
C ALA A 23 -0.82 29.38 -35.65
N ILE A 24 -2.01 29.96 -35.47
CA ILE A 24 -3.09 29.36 -34.65
C ILE A 24 -3.58 28.05 -35.27
N GLN A 25 -3.75 27.99 -36.59
CA GLN A 25 -4.15 26.75 -37.29
C GLN A 25 -3.09 25.65 -37.13
N LYS A 26 -1.81 25.97 -37.27
CA LYS A 26 -0.72 25.01 -37.03
C LYS A 26 -0.67 24.53 -35.57
N ALA A 27 -0.90 25.41 -34.59
CA ALA A 27 -0.96 25.01 -33.19
C ALA A 27 -2.13 24.06 -32.90
N VAL A 28 -3.29 24.30 -33.52
CA VAL A 28 -4.47 23.43 -33.41
C VAL A 28 -4.22 22.06 -34.07
N GLU A 29 -3.59 22.04 -35.24
CA GLU A 29 -3.20 20.79 -35.92
C GLU A 29 -2.19 19.97 -35.10
N ILE A 30 -1.19 20.62 -34.50
CA ILE A 30 -0.23 19.98 -33.60
C ILE A 30 -0.95 19.42 -32.38
N GLN A 31 -1.84 20.17 -31.73
CA GLN A 31 -2.61 19.67 -30.59
C GLN A 31 -3.48 18.47 -30.95
N LYS A 32 -4.15 18.52 -32.11
CA LYS A 32 -4.98 17.43 -32.61
C LYS A 32 -4.14 16.18 -32.91
N ALA A 33 -3.00 16.32 -33.59
CA ALA A 33 -2.07 15.22 -33.84
C ALA A 33 -1.50 14.64 -32.53
N THR A 34 -1.25 15.49 -31.52
CA THR A 34 -0.79 15.05 -30.21
C THR A 34 -1.87 14.27 -29.46
N GLN A 35 -3.14 14.70 -29.54
CA GLN A 35 -4.29 13.98 -28.99
C GLN A 35 -4.52 12.64 -29.69
N GLU A 36 -4.45 12.61 -31.02
CA GLU A 36 -4.59 11.38 -31.80
C GLU A 36 -3.46 10.38 -31.49
N ALA A 37 -2.22 10.86 -31.32
CA ALA A 37 -1.10 10.02 -30.90
C ALA A 37 -1.29 9.48 -29.46
N LEU A 38 -1.83 10.29 -28.55
CA LEU A 38 -2.17 9.86 -27.19
C LEU A 38 -3.29 8.82 -27.18
N GLN A 39 -4.35 9.03 -27.97
CA GLN A 39 -5.44 8.07 -28.10
C GLN A 39 -4.97 6.77 -28.73
N LYS A 40 -4.12 6.84 -29.77
CA LYS A 40 -3.54 5.64 -30.39
C LYS A 40 -2.69 4.85 -29.40
N LYS A 41 -1.87 5.52 -28.59
CA LYS A 41 -1.11 4.88 -27.50
C LYS A 41 -2.03 4.22 -26.46
N GLN A 42 -3.13 4.88 -26.09
CA GLN A 42 -4.11 4.31 -25.15
C GLN A 42 -4.81 3.07 -25.73
N ILE A 43 -5.14 3.08 -27.02
CA ILE A 43 -5.75 1.93 -27.71
C ILE A 43 -4.76 0.77 -27.83
N GLU A 44 -3.50 1.05 -28.18
CA GLU A 44 -2.42 0.05 -28.19
C GLU A 44 -2.24 -0.59 -26.81
N GLN A 45 -2.21 0.22 -25.75
CA GLN A 45 -2.19 -0.26 -24.36
C GLN A 45 -3.40 -1.13 -24.02
N LEU A 46 -4.62 -0.75 -24.43
CA LEU A 46 -5.82 -1.54 -24.18
C LEU A 46 -5.81 -2.88 -24.95
N ASN A 47 -5.24 -2.90 -26.15
CA ASN A 47 -5.11 -4.13 -26.95
C ASN A 47 -4.09 -5.12 -26.36
N GLU A 48 -3.16 -4.66 -25.52
CA GLU A 48 -2.27 -5.54 -24.75
C GLU A 48 -2.99 -6.27 -23.60
N ILE A 49 -4.17 -5.80 -23.18
CA ILE A 49 -4.98 -6.46 -22.14
C ILE A 49 -5.79 -7.60 -22.77
N SER A 50 -5.15 -8.74 -23.00
CA SER A 50 -5.80 -9.92 -23.57
C SER A 50 -6.65 -10.72 -22.55
N SER A 51 -6.69 -10.31 -21.28
CA SER A 51 -7.49 -10.96 -20.24
C SER A 51 -7.89 -10.00 -19.11
N PHE A 52 -9.02 -10.26 -18.48
CA PHE A 52 -9.44 -9.62 -17.22
C PHE A 52 -8.64 -10.13 -15.99
N ASP A 53 -7.62 -10.97 -16.19
CA ASP A 53 -6.72 -11.34 -15.11
C ASP A 53 -5.79 -10.15 -14.82
N TRP A 54 -5.98 -9.54 -13.66
CA TRP A 54 -5.15 -8.44 -13.18
C TRP A 54 -3.64 -8.79 -13.17
N LYS A 55 -3.29 -10.09 -13.13
CA LYS A 55 -1.89 -10.56 -13.20
C LYS A 55 -1.24 -10.32 -14.56
N ALA A 56 -2.03 -10.24 -15.63
CA ALA A 56 -1.53 -9.96 -16.98
C ALA A 56 -1.31 -8.44 -17.19
N VAL A 57 -1.85 -7.60 -16.30
CA VAL A 57 -1.75 -6.14 -16.41
C VAL A 57 -0.47 -5.66 -15.73
N PRO A 58 0.45 -4.97 -16.44
CA PRO A 58 1.64 -4.41 -15.83
C PRO A 58 1.32 -3.41 -14.71
N PRO A 59 2.12 -3.34 -13.62
CA PRO A 59 1.85 -2.44 -12.50
C PRO A 59 1.59 -0.96 -12.87
N PRO A 60 2.28 -0.33 -13.85
CA PRO A 60 1.97 1.04 -14.26
C PRO A 60 0.56 1.21 -14.83
N MET A 61 0.08 0.26 -15.63
CA MET A 61 -1.28 0.30 -16.18
C MET A 61 -2.32 0.04 -15.10
N LEU A 62 -2.02 -0.91 -14.20
CA LEU A 62 -2.86 -1.20 -13.05
C LEU A 62 -3.00 0.03 -12.15
N ALA A 63 -1.90 0.76 -11.90
CA ALA A 63 -1.91 2.02 -11.16
C ALA A 63 -2.83 3.06 -11.81
N GLN A 64 -2.79 3.20 -13.15
CA GLN A 64 -3.68 4.13 -13.86
C GLN A 64 -5.16 3.78 -13.68
N MET A 65 -5.51 2.49 -13.64
CA MET A 65 -6.86 2.05 -13.32
C MET A 65 -7.23 2.37 -11.87
N LEU A 66 -6.33 2.10 -10.92
CA LEU A 66 -6.58 2.30 -9.49
C LEU A 66 -6.79 3.77 -9.11
N VAL A 67 -6.19 4.73 -9.83
CA VAL A 67 -6.43 6.18 -9.63
C VAL A 67 -7.90 6.56 -9.92
N GLN A 68 -8.55 5.84 -10.82
CA GLN A 68 -9.95 6.12 -11.22
C GLN A 68 -10.98 5.39 -10.35
N MET A 69 -10.52 4.53 -9.43
CA MET A 69 -11.41 3.71 -8.60
C MET A 69 -11.49 4.26 -7.17
N PRO A 70 -12.71 4.43 -6.63
CA PRO A 70 -12.88 4.78 -5.22
C PRO A 70 -12.59 3.58 -4.33
N PHE A 71 -11.81 3.81 -3.28
CA PHE A 71 -11.56 2.86 -2.20
C PHE A 71 -12.45 3.19 -1.01
N LYS A 72 -12.92 2.15 -0.31
CA LYS A 72 -13.71 2.31 0.90
C LYS A 72 -12.82 2.80 2.05
N GLY A 73 -13.20 3.92 2.65
CA GLY A 73 -12.63 4.40 3.91
C GLY A 73 -12.98 3.48 5.10
N GLY A 74 -12.39 3.77 6.26
CA GLY A 74 -12.81 3.13 7.51
C GLY A 74 -14.28 3.42 7.86
N ALA A 75 -14.77 2.80 8.93
CA ALA A 75 -16.15 3.01 9.38
C ALA A 75 -16.43 4.50 9.68
N GLY A 76 -17.29 5.12 8.86
CA GLY A 76 -17.65 6.54 8.96
C GLY A 76 -16.72 7.51 8.21
N GLU A 77 -15.67 7.00 7.56
CA GLU A 77 -14.84 7.80 6.65
C GLU A 77 -15.43 7.75 5.22
N PRO A 78 -15.32 8.84 4.44
CA PRO A 78 -15.74 8.83 3.04
C PRO A 78 -14.86 7.91 2.19
N ASP A 79 -15.38 7.50 1.05
CA ASP A 79 -14.57 6.85 0.01
C ASP A 79 -13.44 7.80 -0.42
N TYR A 80 -12.27 7.25 -0.71
CA TYR A 80 -11.09 8.02 -1.10
C TYR A 80 -10.49 7.50 -2.41
N PHE A 81 -9.74 8.36 -3.08
CA PHE A 81 -9.01 8.04 -4.30
C PHE A 81 -7.51 8.05 -4.02
N LEU A 82 -6.78 7.18 -4.71
CA LEU A 82 -5.32 7.13 -4.59
C LEU A 82 -4.68 8.19 -5.49
N ALA A 83 -3.66 8.89 -4.98
CA ALA A 83 -2.77 9.66 -5.84
C ALA A 83 -2.01 8.72 -6.80
N PRO A 84 -1.56 9.18 -7.98
CA PRO A 84 -0.88 8.32 -8.96
C PRO A 84 0.30 7.52 -8.40
N TRP A 85 1.12 8.13 -7.55
CA TRP A 85 2.25 7.46 -6.93
C TRP A 85 1.81 6.43 -5.87
N GLN A 86 0.73 6.69 -5.12
CA GLN A 86 0.15 5.74 -4.16
C GLN A 86 -0.42 4.53 -4.88
N ALA A 87 -1.13 4.76 -5.99
CA ALA A 87 -1.63 3.70 -6.85
C ALA A 87 -0.51 2.84 -7.41
N MET A 88 0.64 3.44 -7.78
CA MET A 88 1.82 2.70 -8.24
C MET A 88 2.41 1.82 -7.14
N VAL A 89 2.62 2.37 -5.93
CA VAL A 89 3.10 1.59 -4.77
C VAL A 89 2.14 0.44 -4.46
N PHE A 90 0.84 0.70 -4.48
CA PHE A 90 -0.18 -0.31 -4.24
C PHE A 90 -0.17 -1.41 -5.31
N ALA A 91 -0.14 -1.04 -6.59
CA ALA A 91 -0.11 -1.97 -7.72
C ALA A 91 1.13 -2.88 -7.68
N MET A 92 2.32 -2.31 -7.47
CA MET A 92 3.56 -3.09 -7.37
C MET A 92 3.48 -4.11 -6.23
N ARG A 93 3.00 -3.67 -5.06
CA ARG A 93 2.93 -4.55 -3.89
C ARG A 93 1.90 -5.67 -4.04
N CYS A 94 0.74 -5.37 -4.62
CA CYS A 94 -0.27 -6.38 -4.96
C CYS A 94 0.29 -7.42 -5.95
N PHE A 95 1.07 -6.97 -6.94
CA PHE A 95 1.76 -7.83 -7.89
C PHE A 95 2.79 -8.74 -7.19
N GLU A 96 3.65 -8.19 -6.35
CA GLU A 96 4.64 -8.95 -5.56
C GLU A 96 3.98 -10.02 -4.66
N LEU A 97 2.90 -9.65 -3.98
CA LEU A 97 2.15 -10.57 -3.12
C LEU A 97 1.35 -11.59 -3.93
N GLY A 98 1.06 -11.30 -5.19
CA GLY A 98 0.14 -12.09 -6.01
C GLY A 98 -1.30 -12.01 -5.49
N LEU A 99 -1.69 -10.88 -4.90
CA LEU A 99 -3.04 -10.57 -4.43
C LEU A 99 -3.67 -9.52 -5.34
N SER A 100 -4.98 -9.65 -5.60
CA SER A 100 -5.67 -8.71 -6.48
C SER A 100 -5.88 -7.38 -5.76
N PRO A 101 -5.51 -6.22 -6.35
CA PRO A 101 -5.81 -4.92 -5.76
C PRO A 101 -7.32 -4.59 -5.76
N PHE A 102 -8.13 -5.41 -6.45
CA PHE A 102 -9.59 -5.30 -6.51
C PHE A 102 -10.30 -6.23 -5.53
N SER A 103 -9.55 -7.02 -4.75
CA SER A 103 -10.10 -7.93 -3.75
C SER A 103 -10.06 -7.33 -2.35
N ASN A 104 -10.87 -7.88 -1.45
CA ASN A 104 -10.86 -7.52 -0.02
C ASN A 104 -9.68 -8.16 0.75
N GLU A 105 -8.77 -8.85 0.05
CA GLU A 105 -7.61 -9.52 0.65
C GLU A 105 -6.50 -8.53 0.99
N VAL A 106 -6.53 -7.33 0.39
CA VAL A 106 -5.49 -6.32 0.50
C VAL A 106 -6.13 -4.93 0.49
N TRP A 107 -5.55 -4.00 1.23
CA TRP A 107 -6.01 -2.61 1.25
C TRP A 107 -4.83 -1.64 1.41
N PHE A 108 -5.02 -0.41 0.95
CA PHE A 108 -4.01 0.65 1.02
C PHE A 108 -4.35 1.64 2.14
N ASN A 109 -3.37 2.02 2.95
CA ASN A 109 -3.56 3.08 3.92
C ASN A 109 -2.97 4.40 3.38
N PRO A 110 -3.79 5.38 2.98
CA PRO A 110 -3.29 6.63 2.42
C PRO A 110 -2.56 7.52 3.43
N LYS A 111 -2.76 7.30 4.74
CA LYS A 111 -2.14 8.11 5.80
C LYS A 111 -0.65 7.78 5.98
N ASN A 112 -0.27 6.52 5.79
CA ASN A 112 1.11 6.05 5.98
C ASN A 112 1.71 5.36 4.74
N ASN A 113 0.96 5.31 3.64
CA ASN A 113 1.35 4.72 2.36
C ASN A 113 1.75 3.25 2.44
N LYS A 114 1.17 2.52 3.40
CA LYS A 114 1.40 1.08 3.57
C LYS A 114 0.28 0.27 2.93
N VAL A 115 0.68 -0.85 2.34
CA VAL A 115 -0.22 -1.89 1.88
C VAL A 115 -0.36 -2.92 2.99
N ASN A 116 -1.59 -3.20 3.37
CA ASN A 116 -1.93 -4.13 4.42
C ASN A 116 -2.70 -5.31 3.83
N VAL A 117 -2.56 -6.47 4.44
CA VAL A 117 -3.17 -7.72 4.00
C VAL A 117 -4.17 -8.14 5.07
N THR A 118 -5.39 -8.46 4.67
CA THR A 118 -6.43 -8.93 5.58
C THR A 118 -6.18 -10.38 6.02
N PHE A 119 -6.93 -10.88 6.99
CA PHE A 119 -6.82 -12.27 7.45
C PHE A 119 -6.93 -13.28 6.31
N GLU A 120 -7.91 -13.05 5.43
CA GLU A 120 -8.15 -13.89 4.24
C GLU A 120 -6.97 -13.84 3.28
N GLY A 121 -6.40 -12.64 3.06
CA GLY A 121 -5.20 -12.47 2.25
C GLY A 121 -4.00 -13.21 2.83
N LYS A 122 -3.78 -13.15 4.15
CA LYS A 122 -2.69 -13.87 4.83
C LYS A 122 -2.86 -15.39 4.73
N LEU A 123 -4.08 -15.90 4.92
CA LEU A 123 -4.38 -17.32 4.71
C LEU A 123 -4.08 -17.77 3.28
N LYS A 124 -4.43 -16.95 2.29
CA LYS A 124 -4.14 -17.24 0.89
C LYS A 124 -2.64 -17.22 0.60
N LEU A 125 -1.91 -16.26 1.16
CA LEU A 125 -0.45 -16.21 1.04
C LEU A 125 0.22 -17.43 1.70
N ALA A 126 -0.24 -17.83 2.90
CA ALA A 126 0.25 -19.01 3.59
C ALA A 126 0.04 -20.28 2.75
N ARG A 127 -1.16 -20.48 2.20
CA ARG A 127 -1.44 -21.60 1.28
C ARG A 127 -0.54 -21.59 0.05
N LYS A 128 -0.25 -20.41 -0.50
CA LYS A 128 0.64 -20.24 -1.65
C LYS A 128 2.10 -20.59 -1.31
N GLN A 129 2.50 -20.47 -0.05
CA GLN A 129 3.79 -20.92 0.48
C GLN A 129 3.80 -22.42 0.86
N GLY A 130 2.71 -23.15 0.60
CA GLY A 130 2.57 -24.56 0.97
C GLY A 130 2.27 -24.80 2.45
N LEU A 131 1.88 -23.74 3.19
CA LEU A 131 1.45 -23.86 4.58
C LEU A 131 -0.06 -24.11 4.63
N ASP A 132 -0.44 -25.35 4.92
CA ASP A 132 -1.83 -25.70 5.19
C ASP A 132 -2.15 -25.44 6.67
N LEU A 133 -2.75 -24.28 6.93
CA LEU A 133 -3.10 -23.85 8.27
C LEU A 133 -4.53 -24.26 8.60
N GLY A 134 -4.70 -24.93 9.74
CA GLY A 134 -6.00 -25.31 10.27
C GLY A 134 -6.84 -24.09 10.68
N PRO A 135 -8.16 -24.28 10.88
CA PRO A 135 -9.02 -23.19 11.35
C PRO A 135 -8.61 -22.73 12.76
N PRO A 136 -8.75 -21.44 13.09
CA PRO A 136 -8.45 -20.95 14.43
C PRO A 136 -9.47 -21.50 15.44
N THR A 137 -8.97 -22.08 16.53
CA THR A 137 -9.79 -22.49 17.67
C THR A 137 -9.60 -21.50 18.82
N PHE A 138 -10.70 -21.08 19.44
CA PHE A 138 -10.68 -20.09 20.51
C PHE A 138 -11.05 -20.71 21.85
N GLU A 139 -10.29 -20.35 22.87
CA GLU A 139 -10.57 -20.69 24.26
C GLU A 139 -10.56 -19.43 25.10
N ARG A 140 -11.64 -19.20 25.83
CA ARG A 140 -11.71 -18.09 26.78
C ARG A 140 -10.93 -18.49 28.02
N ILE A 141 -9.88 -17.74 28.34
CA ILE A 141 -9.12 -17.97 29.56
C ILE A 141 -9.95 -17.43 30.73
N PRO A 142 -10.24 -18.25 31.75
CA PRO A 142 -11.09 -17.83 32.85
C PRO A 142 -10.53 -16.62 33.57
N LYS A 143 -11.46 -15.79 34.01
CA LYS A 143 -11.23 -14.59 34.79
C LYS A 143 -10.66 -15.02 36.14
N ASP A 144 -9.37 -14.77 36.39
CA ASP A 144 -8.82 -14.91 37.73
C ASP A 144 -9.65 -14.04 38.70
N PRO A 145 -10.10 -14.55 39.84
CA PRO A 145 -10.91 -13.78 40.79
C PRO A 145 -10.19 -12.52 41.29
N ASP A 146 -8.85 -12.55 41.35
CA ASP A 146 -8.01 -11.43 41.77
C ASP A 146 -7.59 -10.51 40.61
N LYS A 147 -7.75 -10.94 39.35
CA LYS A 147 -7.37 -10.19 38.16
C LYS A 147 -8.40 -10.40 37.05
N PRO A 148 -9.31 -9.44 36.82
CA PRO A 148 -10.34 -9.53 35.79
C PRO A 148 -9.75 -9.31 34.38
N LEU A 149 -8.78 -10.14 33.97
CA LEU A 149 -8.22 -10.13 32.63
C LEU A 149 -9.10 -10.98 31.73
N VAL A 150 -9.99 -10.34 30.96
CA VAL A 150 -10.64 -11.01 29.83
C VAL A 150 -9.54 -11.30 28.81
N ALA A 151 -9.34 -12.59 28.52
CA ALA A 151 -8.34 -13.04 27.56
C ALA A 151 -8.89 -14.19 26.71
N TYR A 152 -8.46 -14.25 25.45
CA TYR A 152 -8.78 -15.31 24.51
C TYR A 152 -7.49 -15.92 23.98
N ARG A 153 -7.34 -17.23 24.15
CA ARG A 153 -6.29 -18.02 23.51
C ARG A 153 -6.79 -18.48 22.15
N CYS A 154 -6.02 -18.20 21.10
CA CYS A 154 -6.20 -18.78 19.78
C CYS A 154 -5.13 -19.84 19.53
N THR A 155 -5.54 -20.96 18.94
CA THR A 155 -4.64 -22.00 18.44
C THR A 155 -4.89 -22.21 16.96
N ILE A 156 -3.83 -22.25 16.15
CA ILE A 156 -3.85 -22.61 14.73
C ILE A 156 -2.89 -23.79 14.54
N SER A 157 -3.38 -24.87 13.97
CA SER A 157 -2.54 -26.01 13.58
C SER A 157 -1.76 -25.68 12.31
N SER A 158 -0.45 -25.94 12.33
CA SER A 158 0.44 -25.83 11.19
C SER A 158 1.18 -27.15 10.97
N PRO A 159 1.79 -27.37 9.78
CA PRO A 159 2.62 -28.55 9.52
C PRO A 159 3.77 -28.75 10.52
N ASN A 160 4.24 -27.65 11.14
CA ASN A 160 5.36 -27.65 12.09
C ASN A 160 4.90 -27.74 13.56
N GLY A 161 3.61 -27.94 13.81
CA GLY A 161 3.00 -27.98 15.13
C GLY A 161 1.94 -26.91 15.36
N ASN A 162 1.42 -26.84 16.58
CA ASN A 162 0.39 -25.87 16.93
C ASN A 162 1.01 -24.52 17.31
N CYS A 163 0.59 -23.47 16.62
CA CYS A 163 0.87 -22.10 17.02
C CYS A 163 -0.23 -21.62 17.97
N GLN A 164 0.16 -20.91 19.04
CA GLN A 164 -0.77 -20.39 20.03
C GLN A 164 -0.44 -18.94 20.35
N TYR A 165 -1.47 -18.14 20.56
CA TYR A 165 -1.32 -16.80 21.09
C TYR A 165 -2.53 -16.40 21.94
N THR A 166 -2.27 -15.65 23.01
CA THR A 166 -3.28 -15.20 23.96
C THR A 166 -3.41 -13.69 23.86
N ALA A 167 -4.54 -13.21 23.34
CA ALA A 167 -4.85 -11.78 23.36
C ALA A 167 -5.50 -11.42 24.70
N THR A 168 -4.97 -10.39 25.36
CA THR A 168 -5.53 -9.87 26.61
C THR A 168 -6.18 -8.50 26.39
N LEU A 169 -7.24 -8.21 27.14
CA LEU A 169 -7.88 -6.89 27.08
C LEU A 169 -6.94 -5.76 27.48
N LYS A 170 -5.97 -6.01 28.37
CA LYS A 170 -4.96 -5.04 28.79
C LYS A 170 -4.04 -4.62 27.64
N GLU A 171 -3.69 -5.57 26.76
CA GLU A 171 -2.80 -5.34 25.64
C GLU A 171 -3.53 -4.70 24.45
N TRP A 172 -4.73 -5.20 24.14
CA TRP A 172 -5.46 -4.84 22.92
C TRP A 172 -6.61 -3.86 23.15
N GLN A 173 -6.61 -3.11 24.24
CA GLN A 173 -7.70 -2.20 24.55
C GLN A 173 -7.79 -1.07 23.52
N VAL A 174 -8.87 -1.05 22.74
CA VAL A 174 -9.15 0.05 21.80
C VAL A 174 -10.16 1.02 22.41
N LEU A 175 -9.65 2.04 23.10
CA LEU A 175 -10.46 3.05 23.79
C LEU A 175 -11.14 4.04 22.85
N THR A 176 -10.75 4.11 21.59
CA THR A 176 -11.28 5.08 20.62
C THR A 176 -12.39 4.49 19.75
N SER A 177 -12.41 3.17 19.54
CA SER A 177 -13.38 2.51 18.67
C SER A 177 -14.70 2.22 19.40
N PRO A 178 -15.84 2.81 18.97
CA PRO A 178 -17.14 2.49 19.56
C PRO A 178 -17.55 1.03 19.30
N VAL A 179 -17.11 0.45 18.17
CA VAL A 179 -17.40 -0.94 17.81
C VAL A 179 -16.69 -1.91 18.76
N TRP A 180 -15.41 -1.68 19.03
CA TRP A 180 -14.63 -2.56 19.91
C TRP A 180 -14.98 -2.42 21.38
N LYS A 181 -15.43 -1.23 21.81
CA LYS A 181 -16.04 -1.04 23.13
C LYS A 181 -17.30 -1.88 23.31
N ALA A 182 -18.14 -1.96 22.29
CA ALA A 182 -19.39 -2.73 22.34
C ALA A 182 -19.16 -4.25 22.23
N LYS A 183 -18.06 -4.69 21.60
CA LYS A 183 -17.76 -6.11 21.33
C LYS A 183 -16.32 -6.49 21.71
N PRO A 184 -15.93 -6.41 23.00
CA PRO A 184 -14.55 -6.66 23.43
C PRO A 184 -14.10 -8.10 23.20
N ASP A 185 -14.99 -9.08 23.39
CA ASP A 185 -14.68 -10.50 23.21
C ASP A 185 -14.37 -10.83 21.74
N HIS A 186 -15.16 -10.28 20.82
CA HIS A 186 -14.94 -10.47 19.38
C HIS A 186 -13.63 -9.82 18.92
N MET A 187 -13.33 -8.62 19.43
CA MET A 187 -12.05 -7.95 19.19
C MET A 187 -10.88 -8.85 19.63
N LEU A 188 -10.92 -9.38 20.84
CA LEU A 188 -9.85 -10.24 21.36
C LEU A 188 -9.68 -11.54 20.55
N GLN A 189 -10.77 -12.16 20.10
CA GLN A 189 -10.70 -13.31 19.21
C GLN A 189 -10.00 -12.95 17.88
N LEU A 190 -10.39 -11.84 17.25
CA LEU A 190 -9.75 -11.38 16.01
C LEU A 190 -8.26 -11.12 16.20
N ARG A 191 -7.88 -10.42 17.28
CA ARG A 191 -6.45 -10.18 17.60
C ARG A 191 -5.69 -11.44 17.87
N ALA A 192 -6.31 -12.37 18.60
CA ALA A 192 -5.69 -13.64 18.91
C ALA A 192 -5.41 -14.44 17.64
N ALA A 193 -6.39 -14.51 16.73
CA ALA A 193 -6.26 -15.20 15.45
C ALA A 193 -5.24 -14.52 14.53
N GLU A 194 -5.26 -13.21 14.44
CA GLU A 194 -4.35 -12.43 13.60
C GLU A 194 -2.90 -12.67 13.98
N LYS A 195 -2.55 -12.53 15.26
CA LYS A 195 -1.18 -12.77 15.74
C LYS A 195 -0.78 -14.23 15.62
N CYS A 196 -1.69 -15.15 15.93
CA CYS A 196 -1.44 -16.58 15.77
C CYS A 196 -1.14 -16.93 14.31
N LEU A 197 -1.90 -16.36 13.36
CA LEU A 197 -1.68 -16.53 11.92
C LEU A 197 -0.34 -15.93 11.49
N SER A 198 0.00 -14.73 11.95
CA SER A 198 1.30 -14.11 11.66
C SER A 198 2.46 -14.97 12.18
N PHE A 199 2.34 -15.59 13.36
CA PHE A 199 3.35 -16.52 13.87
C PHE A 199 3.41 -17.83 13.08
N ALA A 200 2.25 -18.39 12.71
CA ALA A 200 2.18 -19.64 11.95
C ALA A 200 2.69 -19.49 10.51
N SER A 201 2.46 -18.34 9.89
CA SER A 201 2.84 -18.06 8.50
C SER A 201 4.19 -17.35 8.36
N GLY A 202 4.69 -16.70 9.42
CA GLY A 202 5.83 -15.79 9.34
C GLY A 202 5.53 -14.48 8.58
N ILE A 203 4.26 -14.24 8.21
CA ILE A 203 3.83 -13.05 7.45
C ILE A 203 3.38 -11.98 8.45
N GLY A 204 4.27 -11.04 8.78
CA GLY A 204 3.93 -9.90 9.63
C GLY A 204 3.21 -8.80 8.86
N THR A 205 1.90 -8.61 9.08
CA THR A 205 1.14 -7.41 8.67
C THR A 205 -0.10 -7.22 9.55
N SER A 206 -0.57 -5.97 9.73
CA SER A 206 -1.74 -5.58 10.54
C SER A 206 -3.00 -5.47 9.68
N GLU A 207 -4.13 -5.98 10.16
CA GLU A 207 -5.41 -6.01 9.43
C GLU A 207 -6.27 -4.77 9.62
N LEU A 208 -6.06 -4.02 10.70
CA LEU A 208 -6.99 -2.94 11.04
C LEU A 208 -6.68 -1.62 10.32
N PRO A 209 -7.66 -1.06 9.58
CA PRO A 209 -7.58 0.29 9.03
C PRO A 209 -7.25 1.30 10.11
N GLY A 210 -6.04 1.87 10.04
CA GLY A 210 -5.59 2.94 10.94
C GLY A 210 -4.82 2.50 12.18
N GLU A 211 -4.54 1.21 12.38
CA GLU A 211 -3.74 0.77 13.53
C GLU A 211 -2.39 0.22 13.07
N ALA A 212 -1.32 0.96 13.41
CA ALA A 212 0.03 0.44 13.35
C ALA A 212 0.14 -0.76 14.28
N ASP A 213 0.73 -1.86 13.81
CA ASP A 213 1.15 -2.95 14.67
C ASP A 213 2.04 -2.36 15.79
N LEU A 214 1.55 -2.38 17.02
CA LEU A 214 2.36 -2.15 18.22
C LEU A 214 3.38 -3.28 18.28
N GLY A 215 4.53 -3.08 17.64
CA GLY A 215 5.60 -4.09 17.56
C GLY A 215 6.57 -3.95 16.38
N THR A 216 6.28 -3.11 15.38
CA THR A 216 7.26 -2.74 14.34
C THR A 216 7.60 -1.26 14.40
N GLU A 217 8.04 -0.78 15.56
CA GLU A 217 9.09 0.25 15.52
C GLU A 217 10.32 -0.48 14.98
N PRO A 218 10.96 -0.06 13.89
CA PRO A 218 12.32 -0.51 13.65
C PRO A 218 13.08 -0.15 14.92
N GLU A 219 13.65 -1.15 15.58
CA GLU A 219 14.68 -0.92 16.59
C GLU A 219 15.56 0.19 16.03
N LYS A 220 15.66 1.33 16.73
CA LYS A 220 16.51 2.44 16.31
C LYS A 220 17.94 1.90 16.30
N ARG A 221 18.33 1.22 15.23
CA ARG A 221 19.72 1.08 14.84
C ARG A 221 20.12 2.50 14.53
N GLU A 222 20.84 3.10 15.47
CA GLU A 222 21.68 4.25 15.20
C GLU A 222 22.53 3.87 13.99
N LEU A 223 22.11 4.29 12.81
CA LEU A 223 22.95 4.23 11.64
C LEU A 223 24.19 5.06 12.00
N PRO A 224 25.41 4.51 11.89
CA PRO A 224 26.60 5.29 12.17
C PRO A 224 26.53 6.54 11.29
N THR A 225 26.62 7.70 11.92
CA THR A 225 26.71 8.99 11.23
C THR A 225 27.94 8.95 10.36
N ILE A 226 27.76 8.74 9.06
CA ILE A 226 28.84 8.84 8.09
C ILE A 226 29.12 10.34 7.95
N ASP A 227 30.14 10.80 8.65
CA ASP A 227 30.63 12.16 8.52
C ASP A 227 31.26 12.31 7.13
N ALA A 228 30.62 13.10 6.27
CA ALA A 228 31.01 13.28 4.87
C ALA A 228 32.40 13.96 4.69
N THR A 229 33.10 14.26 5.79
CA THR A 229 34.43 14.89 5.79
C THR A 229 35.60 13.91 5.96
N LYS A 230 35.35 12.61 6.15
CA LYS A 230 36.43 11.59 6.23
C LYS A 230 36.29 10.51 5.15
N PHE A 231 36.48 10.91 3.90
CA PHE A 231 36.83 9.97 2.83
C PHE A 231 38.35 9.76 2.85
N GLU A 232 38.83 8.81 3.66
CA GLU A 232 40.17 8.26 3.45
C GLU A 232 40.10 7.20 2.35
N TYR A 233 40.71 7.49 1.20
CA TYR A 233 40.97 6.48 0.19
C TYR A 233 41.97 5.48 0.77
N LYS A 234 41.47 4.31 1.18
CA LYS A 234 42.33 3.16 1.43
C LYS A 234 42.56 2.48 0.08
N GLU A 235 43.73 2.69 -0.50
CA GLU A 235 44.20 1.95 -1.67
C GLU A 235 44.05 0.45 -1.40
N MET A 236 43.23 -0.22 -2.23
CA MET A 236 43.24 -1.68 -2.34
C MET A 236 44.41 -2.07 -3.24
N SER A 237 45.64 -2.05 -2.69
CA SER A 237 46.69 -2.93 -3.18
C SER A 237 46.73 -4.18 -2.28
N ASP A 238 46.90 -5.33 -2.93
CA ASP A 238 47.20 -6.64 -2.35
C ASP A 238 46.02 -7.53 -1.94
N ALA A 239 45.28 -8.00 -2.95
CA ALA A 239 44.45 -9.21 -2.83
C ALA A 239 44.60 -10.16 -4.03
N ASN A 240 45.81 -10.24 -4.63
CA ASN A 240 46.09 -11.16 -5.75
C ASN A 240 47.36 -11.99 -5.53
N ALA A 241 47.53 -12.57 -4.33
CA ALA A 241 48.68 -13.42 -4.02
C ALA A 241 48.36 -14.67 -3.17
N SER A 242 47.15 -15.26 -3.25
CA SER A 242 46.86 -16.49 -2.48
C SER A 242 45.93 -17.49 -3.16
N GLN A 243 45.98 -17.63 -4.49
CA GLN A 243 45.26 -18.71 -5.20
C GLN A 243 46.14 -19.61 -6.07
N GLN A 244 47.44 -19.70 -5.77
CA GLN A 244 48.33 -20.71 -6.36
C GLN A 244 49.09 -21.47 -5.27
N GLU A 245 48.38 -22.24 -4.44
CA GLU A 245 49.03 -23.27 -3.60
C GLU A 245 48.11 -24.42 -3.15
N LYS A 246 47.07 -24.74 -3.93
CA LYS A 246 46.22 -25.93 -3.71
C LYS A 246 45.94 -26.72 -4.99
N ALA A 247 46.95 -26.85 -5.84
CA ALA A 247 46.93 -27.81 -6.94
C ALA A 247 48.35 -28.26 -7.25
N GLN A 248 48.93 -29.06 -6.36
CA GLN A 248 49.98 -30.04 -6.64
C GLN A 248 49.98 -31.10 -5.54
#